data_AF-A0A1J3GEW7-F1
#
_entry.id   AF-A0A1J3GEW7-F1
#
_cell.length_a   1.000
_cell.length_b   1.000
_cell.length_c   1.000
_cell.angle_alpha   90.00
_cell.angle_beta   90.00
_cell.angle_gamma   90.00
#
_symmetry.space_group_name_H-M   'P 1'
#
loop_
_entity.id
_entity.type
_entity.pdbx_description
1 polymer ?
#
loop_
_entity_poly.entity_id
_entity_poly.type
_entity_poly.pdbx_seq_one_letter_code
_entity_poly.pdbx_strand_id
1 'polypeptide(L)'
;FEIINFIGNKERIIGLVNAKSEKRERFRQVIWPGNSTTVPKGWEIPTNGKKLIVGVPMKKGFFDFVEVKRRPINNAGTILSGYSIDVFEAALKKLPYSVIPKYV
;
A
#
# COMPACT_ATOMS: atom_id res chain seq x y z
N PHE A 1 -14.43 -1.97 28.08
CA PHE A 1 -14.36 -2.80 26.87
C PHE A 1 -13.29 -3.86 27.05
N GLU A 2 -13.58 -5.11 26.70
CA GLU A 2 -12.58 -6.18 26.73
C GLU A 2 -11.82 -6.21 25.40
N ILE A 3 -10.50 -6.38 25.46
CA ILE A 3 -9.69 -6.63 24.27
C ILE A 3 -9.35 -8.13 24.24
N ILE A 4 -9.71 -8.79 23.16
CA ILE A 4 -9.53 -10.23 22.95
C ILE A 4 -8.58 -10.44 21.77
N ASN A 5 -7.56 -11.27 21.98
CA ASN A 5 -6.68 -11.75 20.93
C ASN A 5 -7.10 -13.16 20.49
N PHE A 6 -7.24 -13.39 19.19
CA PHE A 6 -7.60 -14.68 18.60
C PHE A 6 -6.37 -15.35 17.99
N ILE A 7 -6.11 -16.59 18.39
CA ILE A 7 -4.97 -17.39 17.91
C ILE A 7 -5.49 -18.74 17.42
N GLY A 8 -5.62 -18.89 16.10
CA GLY A 8 -6.34 -20.01 15.51
C GLY A 8 -7.78 -20.03 16.04
N ASN A 9 -8.18 -21.13 16.68
CA ASN A 9 -9.52 -21.28 17.25
C ASN A 9 -9.56 -20.98 18.77
N LYS A 10 -8.55 -20.30 19.32
CA LYS A 10 -8.47 -19.97 20.75
C LYS A 10 -8.60 -18.49 21.01
N GLU A 11 -9.44 -18.14 21.97
CA GLU A 11 -9.61 -16.77 22.47
C GLU A 11 -8.69 -16.51 23.65
N ARG A 12 -8.11 -15.31 23.71
CA ARG A 12 -7.27 -14.87 24.83
C ARG A 12 -7.56 -13.42 25.16
N ILE A 13 -8.19 -13.17 26.30
CA ILE A 13 -8.40 -11.81 26.82
C ILE A 13 -7.02 -11.21 27.17
N ILE A 14 -6.70 -10.07 26.53
CA ILE A 14 -5.42 -9.38 26.71
C ILE A 14 -5.52 -8.16 27.61
N GLY A 15 -6.72 -7.62 27.83
CA GLY A 15 -6.95 -6.66 28.91
C GLY A 15 -8.30 -5.98 28.84
N LEU A 16 -8.56 -5.12 29.83
CA LEU A 16 -9.78 -4.35 29.97
C LEU A 16 -9.45 -2.86 29.80
N VAL A 17 -10.18 -2.19 28.91
CA VAL A 17 -10.12 -0.74 28.74
C VAL A 17 -11.29 -0.12 29.49
N ASN A 18 -10.99 0.71 30.49
CA ASN A 18 -11.96 1.57 31.15
C ASN A 18 -11.72 3.02 30.71
N ALA A 19 -12.71 3.62 30.05
CA ALA A 19 -12.62 4.98 29.52
C ALA A 19 -12.46 6.07 30.59
N LYS A 20 -12.74 5.76 31.86
CA LYS A 20 -12.66 6.69 33.00
C LYS A 20 -11.41 6.52 33.86
N SER A 21 -10.52 5.58 33.54
CA SER A 21 -9.29 5.35 34.31
C SER A 21 -8.05 5.81 33.56
N GLU A 22 -7.27 6.70 34.15
CA GLU A 22 -5.95 7.12 33.63
C GLU A 22 -4.85 6.05 33.86
N LYS A 23 -5.16 5.01 34.64
CA LYS A 23 -4.27 3.87 34.84
C LYS A 23 -4.22 3.04 33.56
N ARG A 24 -3.04 3.03 32.92
CA ARG A 24 -2.71 2.04 31.89
C ARG A 24 -2.62 0.68 32.58
N GLU A 25 -3.70 -0.09 32.58
CA GLU A 25 -3.60 -1.50 32.97
C GLU A 25 -2.55 -2.20 32.10
N ARG A 26 -1.74 -3.07 32.71
CA ARG A 26 -0.75 -3.86 31.96
C ARG A 26 -1.50 -4.88 31.11
N PHE A 27 -1.65 -4.58 29.83
CA PHE A 27 -2.10 -5.55 28.85
C PHE A 27 -1.14 -6.74 28.79
N ARG A 28 -1.70 -7.94 28.64
CA ARG A 28 -0.92 -9.15 28.35
C ARG A 28 -0.30 -9.02 26.97
N GLN A 29 0.82 -9.71 26.75
CA GLN A 29 1.53 -9.70 25.47
C GLN A 29 0.63 -10.13 24.31
N VAL A 30 0.55 -9.27 23.28
CA VAL A 30 -0.18 -9.53 22.03
C VAL A 30 0.61 -10.53 21.18
N ILE A 31 -0.11 -11.49 20.61
CA ILE A 31 0.44 -12.46 19.64
C ILE A 31 -0.20 -12.14 18.30
N TRP A 32 0.63 -11.84 17.33
CA TRP A 32 0.25 -11.53 15.96
C TRP A 32 0.15 -12.81 15.12
N PRO A 33 -0.54 -12.76 13.96
CA PRO A 33 -0.59 -13.88 13.03
C PRO A 33 0.81 -14.46 12.74
N GLY A 34 0.91 -15.78 12.61
CA GLY A 34 2.20 -16.47 12.48
C GLY A 34 2.92 -16.74 13.82
N ASN A 35 2.22 -16.59 14.95
CA ASN A 35 2.74 -16.85 16.30
C ASN A 35 3.92 -15.94 16.68
N SER A 36 3.87 -14.67 16.25
CA SER A 36 4.91 -13.67 16.52
C SER A 36 4.47 -12.72 17.64
N THR A 37 5.39 -12.34 18.52
CA THR A 37 5.17 -11.28 19.53
C THR A 37 5.69 -9.92 19.07
N THR A 38 6.43 -9.89 17.96
CA THR A 38 6.92 -8.67 17.33
C THR A 38 5.76 -7.92 16.70
N VAL A 39 5.58 -6.66 17.08
CA VAL A 39 4.56 -5.79 16.46
C VAL A 39 4.84 -5.70 14.96
N PRO A 40 3.88 -6.10 14.10
CA PRO A 40 4.06 -6.02 12.67
C PRO A 40 4.22 -4.55 12.29
N LYS A 41 5.08 -4.29 11.30
CA LYS A 41 5.37 -2.93 10.83
C LYS A 41 4.14 -2.18 10.27
N GLY A 42 3.03 -2.87 10.01
CA GLY A 42 1.75 -2.29 9.59
C GLY A 42 1.58 -2.27 8.06
N TRP A 43 0.87 -1.26 7.55
CA TRP A 43 0.70 -0.97 6.12
C TRP A 43 2.00 -0.42 5.50
N GLU A 44 3.07 -1.21 5.56
CA GLU A 44 4.31 -0.90 4.88
C GLU A 44 4.10 -1.17 3.38
N ILE A 45 4.37 -0.16 2.54
CA ILE A 45 4.35 -0.35 1.09
C ILE A 45 5.46 -1.36 0.78
N PRO A 46 5.15 -2.53 0.21
CA PRO A 46 6.17 -3.52 -0.08
C PRO A 46 7.12 -2.94 -1.13
N THR A 47 8.29 -2.48 -0.67
CA THR A 47 9.40 -2.04 -1.53
C THR A 47 10.05 -3.23 -2.24
N ASN A 48 9.85 -4.44 -1.73
CA ASN A 48 10.26 -5.69 -2.37
C ASN A 48 9.13 -6.28 -3.23
N GLY A 49 9.24 -6.08 -4.55
CA GLY A 49 8.78 -7.05 -5.55
C GLY A 49 7.44 -6.80 -6.25
N LYS A 50 6.52 -6.00 -5.71
CA LYS A 50 5.26 -5.68 -6.40
C LYS A 50 5.31 -4.32 -7.08
N LYS A 51 5.20 -4.31 -8.42
CA LYS A 51 5.07 -3.08 -9.20
C LYS A 51 3.72 -2.43 -8.91
N LEU A 52 3.70 -1.11 -8.79
CA LEU A 52 2.47 -0.33 -8.67
C LEU A 52 1.73 -0.38 -10.01
N ILE A 53 0.55 -0.98 -10.05
CA ILE A 53 -0.26 -1.05 -11.28
C ILE A 53 -1.01 0.27 -11.45
N VAL A 54 -0.77 0.96 -12.56
CA VAL A 54 -1.39 2.25 -12.89
C VAL A 54 -2.25 2.07 -14.14
N GLY A 55 -3.57 2.16 -13.99
CA GLY A 55 -4.50 2.08 -15.12
C GLY A 55 -4.52 3.40 -15.89
N VAL A 56 -4.25 3.35 -17.20
CA VAL A 56 -4.20 4.56 -18.04
C VAL A 56 -5.38 4.59 -19.02
N PRO A 57 -6.27 5.59 -18.95
CA PRO A 57 -7.42 5.65 -19.84
C PRO A 57 -6.99 6.02 -21.26
N MET A 58 -7.30 5.16 -22.24
CA MET A 58 -7.10 5.44 -23.66
C MET A 58 -8.25 6.30 -24.21
N LYS A 59 -8.39 7.54 -23.72
CA LYS A 59 -9.38 8.50 -24.23
C LYS A 59 -8.84 9.24 -25.45
N LYS A 60 -9.67 9.39 -26.48
CA LYS A 60 -9.38 10.25 -27.64
C LYS A 60 -9.72 11.70 -27.27
N GLY A 61 -8.80 12.64 -27.48
CA GLY A 61 -9.08 14.08 -27.45
C GLY A 61 -8.50 14.89 -26.29
N PHE A 62 -7.86 14.28 -25.28
CA PHE A 62 -7.22 14.99 -24.16
C PHE A 62 -5.74 14.62 -24.02
N PHE A 63 -4.99 14.84 -25.11
CA PHE A 63 -3.58 14.43 -25.21
C PHE A 63 -2.64 15.26 -24.34
N ASP A 64 -3.05 16.46 -23.93
CA ASP A 64 -2.25 17.33 -23.05
C ASP A 64 -2.06 16.71 -21.66
N PHE A 65 -3.05 15.97 -21.16
CA PHE A 65 -2.99 15.34 -19.84
C PHE A 65 -2.46 13.91 -19.90
N VAL A 66 -2.98 13.11 -20.84
CA VAL A 66 -2.58 11.71 -21.04
C VAL A 66 -2.73 11.36 -22.51
N GLU A 67 -1.62 10.99 -23.14
CA GLU A 67 -1.56 10.45 -24.49
C GLU A 67 -0.96 9.04 -24.46
N VAL A 68 -1.60 8.15 -25.22
CA VAL A 68 -1.29 6.73 -25.26
C VAL A 68 -1.02 6.33 -26.72
N LYS A 69 0.26 6.23 -27.11
CA LYS A 69 0.69 5.85 -28.47
C LYS A 69 1.15 4.40 -28.50
N ARG A 70 0.60 3.60 -29.41
CA ARG A 70 1.10 2.23 -29.67
C ARG A 70 2.37 2.30 -30.52
N ARG A 71 3.44 1.62 -30.12
CA ARG A 71 4.68 1.56 -30.91
C ARG A 71 4.44 0.76 -32.21
N PRO A 72 4.88 1.24 -33.39
CA PRO A 72 4.50 0.61 -34.67
C PRO A 72 5.17 -0.73 -34.98
N ILE A 73 6.36 -1.02 -34.44
CA ILE A 73 7.17 -2.16 -34.90
C ILE A 73 7.83 -2.83 -33.67
N ASN A 74 7.36 -4.04 -33.38
CA ASN A 74 8.08 -5.16 -32.77
C ASN A 74 8.46 -5.16 -31.29
N ASN A 75 7.76 -4.47 -30.39
CA ASN A 75 7.74 -4.84 -28.96
C ASN A 75 6.52 -4.20 -28.31
N ALA A 76 5.72 -5.01 -27.62
CA ALA A 76 4.41 -4.70 -27.03
C ALA A 76 4.45 -3.64 -25.91
N GLY A 77 4.91 -2.43 -26.25
CA GLY A 77 5.04 -1.29 -25.36
C GLY A 77 4.18 -0.13 -25.81
N THR A 78 3.44 0.43 -24.86
CA THR A 78 2.67 1.66 -25.02
C THR A 78 3.56 2.83 -24.62
N ILE A 79 3.67 3.83 -25.49
CA ILE A 79 4.32 5.11 -25.16
C ILE A 79 3.26 5.97 -24.46
N LEU A 80 3.56 6.38 -23.23
CA LEU A 80 2.73 7.25 -22.43
C LEU A 80 3.39 8.61 -22.33
N SER A 81 2.61 9.66 -22.56
CA SER A 81 3.04 11.05 -22.44
C SER A 81 1.90 11.91 -21.89
N GLY A 82 2.21 13.13 -21.47
CA GLY A 82 1.21 14.10 -21.01
C GLY A 82 1.46 14.55 -19.57
N TYR A 83 0.88 15.69 -19.23
CA TYR A 83 1.12 16.40 -17.97
C TYR A 83 0.90 15.52 -16.73
N SER A 84 -0.14 14.68 -16.73
CA SER A 84 -0.45 13.83 -15.58
C SER A 84 0.61 12.73 -15.37
N ILE A 85 1.23 12.25 -16.45
CA ILE A 85 2.33 11.27 -16.38
C ILE A 85 3.58 11.94 -15.82
N ASP A 86 3.91 13.14 -16.31
CA ASP A 86 5.11 13.87 -15.87
C ASP A 86 5.05 14.23 -14.37
N VAL A 87 3.90 14.75 -13.91
CA VAL A 87 3.69 15.07 -12.48
C VAL A 87 3.76 13.81 -11.63
N PHE A 88 3.16 12.70 -12.08
CA PHE A 88 3.19 11.44 -11.36
C PHE A 88 4.62 10.89 -11.23
N GLU A 89 5.40 10.87 -12.32
CA GLU A 89 6.79 10.42 -12.28
C GLU A 89 7.68 11.34 -11.43
N ALA A 90 7.44 12.66 -11.45
CA ALA A 90 8.13 13.60 -10.58
C ALA A 90 7.83 13.32 -9.10
N ALA A 91 6.58 13.02 -8.76
CA ALA A 91 6.19 12.63 -7.41
C ALA A 91 6.88 11.33 -6.97
N LEU A 92 6.92 10.31 -7.83
CA LEU A 92 7.62 9.05 -7.54
C LEU A 92 9.11 9.27 -7.25
N LYS A 93 9.78 10.17 -8.00
CA LYS A 93 11.20 10.52 -7.79
C LYS A 93 11.46 11.23 -6.45
N LYS A 94 10.44 11.83 -5.83
CA LYS A 94 10.55 12.52 -4.54
C LYS A 94 10.26 11.62 -3.34
N LEU A 95 9.78 10.39 -3.56
CA LEU A 95 9.50 9.46 -2.47
C LEU A 95 10.81 9.01 -1.80
N PRO A 96 10.82 8.81 -0.47
CA PRO A 96 12.00 8.31 0.25
C PRO A 96 12.24 6.80 0.04
N TYR A 97 11.53 6.17 -0.90
CA TYR A 97 11.63 4.76 -1.23
C TYR A 97 11.33 4.52 -2.71
N SER A 98 11.88 3.45 -3.27
CA SER A 98 11.69 3.09 -4.67
C SER A 98 10.30 2.51 -4.91
N VAL A 99 9.59 3.07 -5.90
CA VAL A 99 8.30 2.56 -6.39
C VAL A 99 8.42 2.41 -7.90
N ILE A 100 8.23 1.18 -8.39
CA ILE A 100 8.33 0.87 -9.82
C ILE A 100 6.89 0.81 -10.38
N PRO A 101 6.46 1.78 -11.19
CA PRO A 101 5.14 1.74 -11.82
C PRO A 101 5.11 0.70 -12.96
N LYS A 102 3.95 0.08 -13.15
CA LYS A 102 3.58 -0.73 -14.31
C LYS A 102 2.27 -0.17 -14.85
N TYR A 103 2.35 0.50 -15.98
CA TYR A 103 1.17 1.03 -16.66
C TYR A 103 0.43 -0.10 -17.40
N VAL A 104 -0.89 -0.11 -17.28
CA VAL A 104 -1.80 -1.07 -17.92
C VAL A 104 -2.96 -0.37 -18.62
#